data_AF-A0A350VYZ0-F1
#
_entry.id   AF-A0A350VYZ0-F1
#
_cell.length_a   1.000
_cell.length_b   1.000
_cell.length_c   1.000
_cell.angle_alpha   90.00
_cell.angle_beta   90.00
_cell.angle_gamma   90.00
#
_symmetry.space_group_name_H-M   'P 1'
#
loop_
_entity.id
_entity.type
_entity.pdbx_description
1 polymer ?
#
loop_
_entity_poly.entity_id
_entity_poly.type
_entity_poly.pdbx_seq_one_letter_code
_entity_poly.pdbx_strand_id
1 'polypeptide(L)'
;MKYMTFNSSCSFAGIANMLESKGLDFQDYEVALGMELPYIVAKCGGGYMAGSMLQEKKYFDIFLKKNGYELVENYVDRQDVIAILNEMDCAMLGIRIDERHKHAVVYKGVNTADNTLVFINNKHEKSDEPDRLELTKDELLQRLDDKVMVASLKEYSGKADSPVPFMEASISCLDELHCDIVRFCADFQPHESVERTRDTLFRPVLLDSVAMMELIGAADMAESIKRLQRAYMDAAFRSGAEQVRLCRHIDMLLLEQVIEGWKGLIGTGVRPHVPSLGHGV
;
A
#
# COMPACT_ATOMS: atom_id res chain seq x y z
N MET A 1 -14.50 13.10 -3.59
CA MET A 1 -14.19 11.67 -3.38
C MET A 1 -12.99 11.33 -4.23
N LYS A 2 -12.02 10.65 -3.63
CA LYS A 2 -10.79 10.18 -4.26
C LYS A 2 -10.88 8.67 -4.47
N TYR A 3 -10.30 8.20 -5.57
CA TYR A 3 -10.37 6.80 -5.99
C TYR A 3 -9.00 6.12 -5.95
N MET A 4 -9.01 4.79 -5.95
CA MET A 4 -7.82 3.98 -6.12
C MET A 4 -7.34 3.99 -7.58
N THR A 5 -6.08 4.36 -7.80
CA THR A 5 -5.42 4.34 -9.11
C THR A 5 -4.58 3.08 -9.32
N PHE A 6 -4.15 2.41 -8.25
CA PHE A 6 -3.32 1.20 -8.33
C PHE A 6 -3.77 0.13 -7.32
N ASN A 7 -3.32 -1.11 -7.53
CA ASN A 7 -3.70 -2.24 -6.69
C ASN A 7 -3.35 -1.98 -5.23
N SER A 8 -4.25 -2.39 -4.32
CA SER A 8 -4.06 -2.27 -2.86
C SER A 8 -3.82 -0.82 -2.36
N SER A 9 -4.19 0.21 -3.13
CA SER A 9 -4.04 1.62 -2.74
C SER A 9 -5.17 2.18 -1.85
N CYS A 10 -6.06 1.35 -1.30
CA CYS A 10 -7.22 1.80 -0.50
C CYS A 10 -6.85 2.77 0.64
N SER A 11 -5.74 2.53 1.35
CA SER A 11 -5.26 3.44 2.40
C SER A 11 -4.74 4.77 1.85
N PHE A 12 -4.16 4.79 0.65
CA PHE A 12 -3.68 6.02 -0.02
C PHE A 12 -4.86 6.88 -0.49
N ALA A 13 -5.86 6.25 -1.11
CA ALA A 13 -7.14 6.90 -1.40
C ALA A 13 -7.82 7.37 -0.11
N GLY A 14 -7.70 6.62 0.98
CA GLY A 14 -8.17 7.02 2.30
C GLY A 14 -7.49 8.28 2.83
N ILE A 15 -6.16 8.37 2.78
CA ILE A 15 -5.41 9.59 3.11
C ILE A 15 -5.90 10.77 2.25
N ALA A 16 -6.01 10.57 0.94
CA ALA A 16 -6.46 11.60 0.01
C ALA A 16 -7.90 12.08 0.34
N ASN A 17 -8.82 11.17 0.67
CA ASN A 17 -10.18 11.49 1.12
C ASN A 17 -10.23 12.16 2.50
N MET A 18 -9.26 11.90 3.38
CA MET A 18 -9.14 12.61 4.67
C MET A 18 -8.62 14.04 4.47
N LEU A 19 -7.62 14.22 3.59
CA LEU A 19 -7.07 15.53 3.22
C LEU A 19 -8.09 16.41 2.47
N GLU A 20 -8.94 15.83 1.63
CA GLU A 20 -10.04 16.55 0.96
C GLU A 20 -10.96 17.23 1.97
N SER A 21 -11.24 16.58 3.12
CA SER A 21 -12.02 17.18 4.21
C SER A 21 -11.31 18.27 5.00
N LYS A 22 -10.02 18.47 4.74
CA LYS A 22 -9.21 19.58 5.25
C LYS A 22 -8.97 20.66 4.19
N GLY A 23 -9.61 20.55 3.01
CA GLY A 23 -9.47 21.50 1.91
C GLY A 23 -8.24 21.25 1.02
N LEU A 24 -7.58 20.10 1.15
CA LEU A 24 -6.42 19.73 0.33
C LEU A 24 -6.82 18.70 -0.75
N ASP A 25 -6.61 19.06 -2.01
CA ASP A 25 -6.99 18.24 -3.16
C ASP A 25 -5.80 17.44 -3.69
N PHE A 26 -5.73 16.16 -3.28
CA PHE A 26 -4.72 15.21 -3.76
C PHE A 26 -5.38 13.91 -4.22
N GLN A 27 -4.72 13.21 -5.13
CA GLN A 27 -5.02 11.85 -5.55
C GLN A 27 -4.11 10.84 -4.85
N ASP A 28 -4.50 9.56 -4.84
CA ASP A 28 -3.74 8.50 -4.16
C ASP A 28 -2.32 8.32 -4.71
N TYR A 29 -2.11 8.50 -6.01
CA TYR A 29 -0.79 8.44 -6.64
C TYR A 29 0.09 9.64 -6.27
N GLU A 30 -0.48 10.81 -6.01
CA GLU A 30 0.27 11.99 -5.56
C GLU A 30 0.77 11.79 -4.12
N VAL A 31 -0.05 11.15 -3.27
CA VAL A 31 0.37 10.72 -1.93
C VAL A 31 1.56 9.76 -2.06
N ALA A 32 1.45 8.72 -2.90
CA ALA A 32 2.51 7.74 -3.10
C ALA A 32 3.82 8.36 -3.62
N LEU A 33 3.74 9.25 -4.62
CA LEU A 33 4.90 9.95 -5.15
C LEU A 33 5.52 10.90 -4.12
N GLY A 34 4.70 11.64 -3.37
CA GLY A 34 5.19 12.56 -2.34
C GLY A 34 5.84 11.89 -1.12
N MET A 35 5.51 10.60 -0.89
CA MET A 35 6.19 9.70 0.05
C MET A 35 7.51 9.15 -0.48
N GLU A 36 7.79 9.32 -1.78
CA GLU A 36 8.88 8.63 -2.50
C GLU A 36 8.73 7.10 -2.51
N LEU A 37 7.48 6.63 -2.46
CA LEU A 37 7.13 5.22 -2.34
C LEU A 37 7.78 4.32 -3.41
N PRO A 38 7.93 4.75 -4.69
CA PRO A 38 8.59 3.93 -5.70
C PRO A 38 10.05 3.56 -5.39
N TYR A 39 10.67 4.26 -4.45
CA TYR A 39 12.07 4.11 -4.08
C TYR A 39 12.26 3.47 -2.70
N ILE A 40 11.18 2.98 -2.08
CA ILE A 40 11.21 2.41 -0.73
C ILE A 40 10.84 0.93 -0.76
N VAL A 41 11.73 0.11 -0.23
CA VAL A 41 11.56 -1.31 0.05
C VAL A 41 12.01 -1.56 1.49
N ALA A 42 11.19 -2.26 2.27
CA ALA A 42 11.44 -2.46 3.68
C ALA A 42 11.25 -3.91 4.10
N LYS A 43 11.99 -4.31 5.13
CA LYS A 43 11.81 -5.59 5.81
C LYS A 43 10.83 -5.40 6.97
N CYS A 44 9.68 -6.06 6.92
CA CYS A 44 8.60 -5.94 7.91
C CYS A 44 8.02 -7.33 8.23
N GLY A 45 7.83 -7.64 9.51
CA GLY A 45 7.09 -8.83 9.94
C GLY A 45 7.66 -10.18 9.48
N GLY A 46 8.97 -10.28 9.27
CA GLY A 46 9.63 -11.50 8.79
C GLY A 46 9.66 -11.65 7.26
N GLY A 47 9.21 -10.64 6.52
CA GLY A 47 9.27 -10.58 5.06
C GLY A 47 9.68 -9.21 4.54
N TYR A 48 9.44 -9.00 3.25
CA TYR A 48 9.73 -7.77 2.53
C TYR A 48 8.42 -7.11 2.09
N MET A 49 8.42 -5.79 1.99
CA MET A 49 7.29 -4.97 1.55
C MET A 49 7.77 -3.84 0.66
N ALA A 50 6.98 -3.51 -0.37
CA ALA A 50 7.21 -2.39 -1.26
C ALA A 50 5.88 -1.79 -1.72
N GLY A 51 5.94 -0.63 -2.37
CA GLY A 51 4.78 0.00 -2.99
C GLY A 51 3.63 0.20 -2.01
N SER A 52 2.41 -0.11 -2.46
CA SER A 52 1.18 0.11 -1.70
C SER A 52 1.11 -0.62 -0.35
N MET A 53 2.01 -1.56 -0.06
CA MET A 53 2.03 -2.29 1.22
C MET A 53 2.70 -1.50 2.36
N LEU A 54 3.43 -0.43 2.06
CA LEU A 54 4.07 0.43 3.05
C LEU A 54 3.09 1.49 3.56
N GLN A 55 2.16 1.06 4.42
CA GLN A 55 1.01 1.86 4.88
C GLN A 55 1.12 2.33 6.34
N GLU A 56 2.29 2.18 6.97
CA GLU A 56 2.51 2.62 8.35
C GLU A 56 2.66 4.15 8.43
N LYS A 57 2.27 4.76 9.57
CA LYS A 57 2.49 6.20 9.88
C LYS A 57 3.85 6.73 9.44
N LYS A 58 4.94 6.01 9.72
CA LYS A 58 6.31 6.45 9.39
C LYS A 58 6.53 6.73 7.89
N TYR A 59 5.77 6.07 7.02
CA TYR A 59 5.82 6.30 5.57
C TYR A 59 4.87 7.41 5.15
N PHE A 60 3.61 7.37 5.62
CA PHE A 60 2.64 8.42 5.27
C PHE A 60 3.06 9.81 5.75
N ASP A 61 3.72 9.90 6.92
CA ASP A 61 4.22 11.16 7.47
C ASP A 61 5.25 11.86 6.58
N ILE A 62 5.97 11.14 5.72
CA ILE A 62 6.88 11.74 4.71
C ILE A 62 6.11 12.72 3.83
N PHE A 63 4.89 12.37 3.45
CA PHE A 63 4.01 13.21 2.66
C PHE A 63 3.18 14.15 3.52
N LEU A 64 2.54 13.64 4.58
CA LEU A 64 1.61 14.41 5.39
C LEU A 64 2.29 15.61 6.06
N LYS A 65 3.49 15.44 6.62
CA LYS A 65 4.17 16.52 7.34
C LYS A 65 4.61 17.65 6.42
N LYS A 66 4.91 17.35 5.15
CA LYS A 66 5.16 18.38 4.12
C LYS A 66 3.92 19.23 3.85
N ASN A 67 2.74 18.66 4.05
CA ASN A 67 1.44 19.28 3.80
C ASN A 67 0.74 19.74 5.09
N GLY A 68 1.49 19.90 6.19
CA GLY A 68 0.96 20.48 7.44
C GLY A 68 0.16 19.51 8.31
N TYR A 69 0.27 18.19 8.10
CA TYR A 69 -0.44 17.19 8.89
C TYR A 69 0.47 16.05 9.37
N GLU A 70 0.05 15.32 10.39
CA GLU A 70 0.64 14.04 10.77
C GLU A 70 -0.46 12.99 10.93
N LEU A 71 -0.15 11.74 10.62
CA LEU A 71 -1.08 10.63 10.84
C LEU A 71 -1.11 10.27 12.33
N VAL A 72 -2.27 10.14 12.95
CA VAL A 72 -2.38 9.61 14.31
C VAL A 72 -3.07 8.26 14.23
N GLU A 73 -2.37 7.21 14.66
CA GLU A 73 -2.89 5.83 14.69
C GLU A 73 -3.27 5.47 16.13
N ASN A 74 -4.57 5.32 16.39
CA ASN A 74 -5.08 4.90 17.69
C ASN A 74 -5.53 3.43 17.62
N TYR A 75 -4.91 2.57 18.43
CA TYR A 75 -5.32 1.17 18.55
C TYR A 75 -6.31 1.02 19.70
N VAL A 76 -7.54 0.66 19.36
CA VAL A 76 -8.66 0.57 20.31
C VAL A 76 -9.29 -0.81 20.29
N ASP A 77 -9.95 -1.17 21.38
CA ASP A 77 -10.77 -2.38 21.41
C ASP A 77 -11.98 -2.22 20.51
N ARG A 78 -12.40 -3.32 19.87
CA ARG A 78 -13.56 -3.35 18.96
C ARG A 78 -14.78 -2.63 19.53
N GLN A 79 -15.07 -2.86 20.81
CA GLN A 79 -16.27 -2.34 21.47
C GLN A 79 -16.24 -0.81 21.65
N ASP A 80 -15.05 -0.21 21.67
CA ASP A 80 -14.86 1.22 21.89
C ASP A 80 -14.83 2.03 20.58
N VAL A 81 -14.73 1.37 19.43
CA VAL A 81 -14.62 2.03 18.12
C VAL A 81 -15.77 3.01 17.87
N ILE A 82 -17.00 2.64 18.21
CA ILE A 82 -18.17 3.52 18.00
C ILE A 82 -18.06 4.79 18.84
N ALA A 83 -17.62 4.69 20.10
CA ALA A 83 -17.45 5.86 20.96
C ALA A 83 -16.41 6.81 20.38
N ILE A 84 -15.27 6.26 19.93
CA ILE A 84 -14.18 7.02 19.31
C ILE A 84 -14.62 7.70 18.01
N LEU A 85 -15.32 6.98 17.13
CA LEU A 85 -15.80 7.55 15.87
C LEU A 85 -16.80 8.70 16.10
N ASN A 86 -17.64 8.65 17.12
CA ASN A 86 -18.58 9.74 17.42
C ASN A 86 -17.89 11.04 17.86
N GLU A 87 -16.63 10.96 18.30
CA GLU A 87 -15.82 12.12 18.69
C GLU A 87 -14.98 12.68 17.53
N MET A 88 -15.04 12.05 16.35
CA MET A 88 -14.21 12.39 15.20
C MET A 88 -15.07 12.86 14.01
N ASP A 89 -14.65 13.94 13.36
CA ASP A 89 -15.30 14.38 12.10
C ASP A 89 -14.92 13.48 10.92
N CYS A 90 -13.75 12.86 10.99
CA CYS A 90 -13.15 12.09 9.91
C CYS A 90 -12.11 11.12 10.46
N ALA A 91 -12.21 9.84 10.09
CA ALA A 91 -11.24 8.82 10.48
C ALA A 91 -11.12 7.73 9.43
N MET A 92 -9.97 7.10 9.32
CA MET A 92 -9.76 5.92 8.47
C MET A 92 -9.59 4.68 9.32
N LEU A 93 -10.23 3.58 8.92
CA LEU A 93 -10.09 2.29 9.59
C LEU A 93 -10.27 1.15 8.59
N GLY A 94 -9.71 -0.01 8.91
CA GLY A 94 -9.88 -1.23 8.13
C GLY A 94 -11.13 -1.99 8.55
N ILE A 95 -11.98 -2.36 7.60
CA ILE A 95 -13.11 -3.26 7.81
C ILE A 95 -12.93 -4.53 6.97
N ARG A 96 -13.44 -5.66 7.44
CA ARG A 96 -13.53 -6.89 6.65
C ARG A 96 -14.65 -6.76 5.63
N ILE A 97 -14.32 -6.98 4.37
CA ILE A 97 -15.29 -7.10 3.28
C ILE A 97 -15.63 -8.56 2.98
N ASP A 98 -14.70 -9.47 3.28
CA ASP A 98 -14.88 -10.92 3.27
C ASP A 98 -13.97 -11.56 4.34
N GLU A 99 -13.94 -12.89 4.40
CA GLU A 99 -13.15 -13.64 5.40
C GLU A 99 -11.63 -13.42 5.30
N ARG A 100 -11.12 -12.98 4.15
CA ARG A 100 -9.68 -12.90 3.85
C ARG A 100 -9.18 -11.48 3.63
N HIS A 101 -10.05 -10.54 3.28
CA HIS A 101 -9.65 -9.21 2.86
C HIS A 101 -10.18 -8.12 3.79
N LYS A 102 -9.24 -7.27 4.20
CA LYS A 102 -9.54 -5.99 4.84
C LYS A 102 -9.49 -4.88 3.80
N HIS A 103 -10.38 -3.92 3.98
CA HIS A 103 -10.51 -2.75 3.14
C HIS A 103 -10.48 -1.49 4.01
N ALA A 104 -9.65 -0.52 3.65
CA ALA A 104 -9.61 0.76 4.34
C ALA A 104 -10.79 1.63 3.88
N VAL A 105 -11.58 2.13 4.82
CA VAL A 105 -12.71 3.04 4.59
C VAL A 105 -12.53 4.32 5.40
N VAL A 106 -13.18 5.42 4.98
CA VAL A 106 -13.10 6.71 5.69
C VAL A 106 -14.46 7.07 6.27
N TYR A 107 -14.56 7.07 7.60
CA TYR A 107 -15.72 7.55 8.34
C TYR A 107 -15.97 9.04 8.11
N LYS A 108 -17.23 9.44 7.92
CA LYS A 108 -17.68 10.82 7.65
C LYS A 108 -18.88 11.26 8.51
N GLY A 109 -19.09 10.61 9.65
CA GLY A 109 -20.18 10.95 10.57
C GLY A 109 -21.34 9.97 10.55
N VAL A 110 -22.46 10.40 11.13
CA VAL A 110 -23.68 9.61 11.30
C VAL A 110 -24.80 10.19 10.44
N ASN A 111 -25.49 9.34 9.68
CA ASN A 111 -26.77 9.67 9.08
C ASN A 111 -27.86 9.60 10.16
N THR A 112 -28.44 10.74 10.51
CA THR A 112 -29.41 10.84 11.62
C THR A 112 -30.79 10.26 11.30
N ALA A 113 -31.14 10.07 10.04
CA ALA A 113 -32.44 9.52 9.67
C ALA A 113 -32.54 8.03 10.04
N ASP A 114 -31.48 7.28 9.73
CA ASP A 114 -31.43 5.83 9.88
C ASP A 114 -30.48 5.39 11.02
N ASN A 115 -29.83 6.34 11.68
CA ASN A 115 -28.84 6.11 12.75
C ASN A 115 -27.69 5.18 12.31
N THR A 116 -27.25 5.35 11.06
CA THR A 116 -26.16 4.59 10.43
C THR A 116 -24.87 5.41 10.41
N LEU A 117 -23.74 4.74 10.54
CA LEU A 117 -22.41 5.33 10.34
C LEU A 117 -22.13 5.39 8.83
N VAL A 118 -21.67 6.54 8.35
CA VAL A 118 -21.40 6.80 6.93
C VAL A 118 -19.91 6.70 6.68
N PHE A 119 -19.54 5.90 5.67
CA PHE A 119 -18.15 5.72 5.24
C PHE A 119 -18.00 5.99 3.74
N ILE A 120 -16.89 6.59 3.35
CA ILE A 120 -16.39 6.55 1.97
C ILE A 120 -15.77 5.17 1.74
N ASN A 121 -16.20 4.53 0.67
CA ASN A 121 -15.62 3.28 0.19
C ASN A 121 -14.44 3.60 -0.73
N ASN A 122 -13.20 3.33 -0.31
CA ASN A 122 -12.04 3.68 -1.13
C ASN A 122 -11.90 2.69 -2.30
N LYS A 123 -12.67 2.87 -3.37
CA LYS A 123 -12.76 1.97 -4.54
C LYS A 123 -12.04 2.51 -5.77
N HIS A 124 -11.94 1.69 -6.82
CA HIS A 124 -11.58 2.17 -8.15
C HIS A 124 -12.77 2.92 -8.77
N GLU A 125 -12.52 4.01 -9.51
CA GLU A 125 -13.58 4.85 -10.07
C GLU A 125 -14.61 4.07 -10.89
N LYS A 126 -14.15 3.08 -11.67
CA LYS A 126 -14.97 2.30 -12.61
C LYS A 126 -15.51 0.99 -12.03
N SER A 127 -15.34 0.74 -10.73
CA SER A 127 -15.83 -0.50 -10.12
C SER A 127 -17.29 -0.38 -9.70
N ASP A 128 -18.00 -1.51 -9.55
CA ASP A 128 -19.45 -1.54 -9.35
C ASP A 128 -19.87 -1.30 -7.89
N GLU A 129 -18.93 -1.34 -6.93
CA GLU A 129 -19.21 -1.11 -5.52
C GLU A 129 -19.73 0.32 -5.29
N PRO A 130 -20.54 0.57 -4.24
CA PRO A 130 -21.02 1.92 -3.98
C PRO A 130 -19.88 2.84 -3.52
N ASP A 131 -20.00 4.13 -3.82
CA ASP A 131 -19.05 5.16 -3.36
C ASP A 131 -19.10 5.38 -1.83
N ARG A 132 -20.23 5.03 -1.22
CA ARG A 132 -20.47 5.16 0.22
C ARG A 132 -21.02 3.86 0.79
N LEU A 133 -20.60 3.55 2.01
CA LEU A 133 -21.18 2.49 2.83
C LEU A 133 -21.92 3.13 3.99
N GLU A 134 -23.15 2.70 4.22
CA GLU A 134 -23.90 3.02 5.43
C GLU A 134 -24.03 1.74 6.23
N LEU A 135 -23.50 1.76 7.46
CA LEU A 135 -23.48 0.60 8.33
C LEU A 135 -24.16 0.94 9.65
N THR A 136 -24.98 0.04 10.16
CA THR A 136 -25.37 0.08 11.57
C THR A 136 -24.17 -0.19 12.47
N LYS A 137 -24.31 0.14 13.76
CA LYS A 137 -23.26 -0.14 14.76
C LYS A 137 -22.89 -1.62 14.81
N ASP A 138 -23.89 -2.50 14.79
CA ASP A 138 -23.69 -3.96 14.86
C ASP A 138 -22.99 -4.48 13.60
N GLU A 139 -23.38 -4.00 12.41
CA GLU A 139 -22.71 -4.38 11.17
C GLU A 139 -21.25 -3.94 11.14
N LEU A 140 -20.93 -2.74 11.64
CA LEU A 140 -19.54 -2.32 11.76
C LEU A 140 -18.78 -3.25 12.69
N LEU A 141 -19.27 -3.49 13.91
CA LEU A 141 -18.60 -4.33 14.91
C LEU A 141 -18.34 -5.75 14.40
N GLN A 142 -19.27 -6.34 13.62
CA GLN A 142 -19.09 -7.66 13.01
C GLN A 142 -17.96 -7.70 11.96
N ARG A 143 -17.63 -6.57 11.34
CA ARG A 143 -16.59 -6.45 10.31
C ARG A 143 -15.23 -6.04 10.87
N LEU A 144 -15.10 -5.81 12.18
CA LEU A 144 -13.87 -5.34 12.80
C LEU A 144 -13.08 -6.48 13.44
N ASP A 145 -11.77 -6.29 13.58
CA ASP A 145 -10.93 -7.17 14.41
C ASP A 145 -11.14 -6.87 15.90
N ASP A 146 -10.53 -7.66 16.77
CA ASP A 146 -10.62 -7.45 18.23
C ASP A 146 -9.91 -6.15 18.64
N LYS A 147 -8.77 -5.87 18.00
CA LYS A 147 -8.04 -4.60 18.09
C LYS A 147 -8.08 -3.90 16.75
N VAL A 148 -8.56 -2.66 16.75
CA VAL A 148 -8.80 -1.86 15.54
C VAL A 148 -7.89 -0.65 15.57
N MET A 149 -7.17 -0.41 14.47
CA MET A 149 -6.47 0.84 14.24
C MET A 149 -7.45 1.84 13.64
N VAL A 150 -7.62 2.98 14.31
CA VAL A 150 -8.39 4.13 13.85
C VAL A 150 -7.40 5.27 13.61
N ALA A 151 -7.24 5.63 12.34
CA ALA A 151 -6.36 6.69 11.89
C ALA A 151 -7.09 8.03 11.77
N SER A 152 -6.44 9.11 12.16
CA SER A 152 -6.91 10.49 11.95
C SER A 152 -5.76 11.40 11.52
N LEU A 153 -6.08 12.59 11.02
CA LEU A 153 -5.08 13.60 10.67
C LEU A 153 -5.08 14.72 11.71
N LYS A 154 -3.89 15.07 12.20
CA LYS A 154 -3.67 16.17 13.13
C LYS A 154 -2.78 17.23 12.49
N GLU A 155 -3.06 18.50 12.74
CA GLU A 155 -2.21 19.60 12.26
C GLU A 155 -0.77 19.47 12.78
N TYR A 156 0.17 19.78 11.90
CA TYR A 156 1.60 19.67 12.15
C TYR A 156 2.34 20.88 11.58
N SER A 157 3.12 21.55 12.42
CA SER A 157 3.90 22.74 12.06
C SER A 157 5.41 22.53 12.18
N GLY A 158 5.86 21.29 12.32
CA GLY A 158 7.26 20.95 12.48
C GLY A 158 7.99 20.71 11.15
N LYS A 159 9.19 20.14 11.24
CA LYS A 159 9.99 19.79 10.05
C LYS A 159 9.45 18.50 9.42
N ALA A 160 9.26 18.52 8.10
CA ALA A 160 8.91 17.32 7.34
C ALA A 160 9.97 16.21 7.46
N ASP A 161 9.51 14.96 7.47
CA ASP A 161 10.40 13.80 7.50
C ASP A 161 11.12 13.65 6.15
N SER A 162 12.40 13.27 6.21
CA SER A 162 13.18 12.98 5.01
C SER A 162 12.92 11.54 4.55
N PRO A 163 12.64 11.30 3.26
CA PRO A 163 12.55 9.94 2.71
C PRO A 163 13.93 9.27 2.58
N VAL A 164 15.02 10.05 2.60
CA VAL A 164 16.38 9.57 2.30
C VAL A 164 16.81 8.37 3.13
N PRO A 165 16.62 8.32 4.46
CA PRO A 165 17.03 7.15 5.25
C PRO A 165 16.31 5.85 4.85
N PHE A 166 15.03 5.94 4.46
CA PHE A 166 14.28 4.77 3.98
C PHE A 166 14.80 4.30 2.62
N MET A 167 15.13 5.22 1.73
CA MET A 167 15.69 4.92 0.42
C MET A 167 17.10 4.31 0.51
N GLU A 168 17.97 4.86 1.35
CA GLU A 168 19.31 4.31 1.59
C GLU A 168 19.23 2.87 2.13
N ALA A 169 18.33 2.63 3.10
CA ALA A 169 18.08 1.29 3.63
C ALA A 169 17.49 0.32 2.58
N SER A 170 16.76 0.85 1.59
CA SER A 170 16.13 0.04 0.54
C SER A 170 17.14 -0.64 -0.37
N ILE A 171 18.33 -0.05 -0.58
CA ILE A 171 19.39 -0.66 -1.40
C ILE A 171 19.84 -1.98 -0.78
N SER A 172 20.20 -1.97 0.50
CA SER A 172 20.58 -3.20 1.22
C SER A 172 19.40 -4.18 1.33
N CYS A 173 18.18 -3.67 1.50
CA CYS A 173 16.98 -4.49 1.56
C CYS A 173 16.72 -5.24 0.23
N LEU A 174 16.96 -4.59 -0.90
CA LEU A 174 16.87 -5.19 -2.24
C LEU A 174 17.93 -6.27 -2.45
N ASP A 175 19.17 -6.07 -1.95
CA ASP A 175 20.22 -7.10 -2.01
C ASP A 175 19.84 -8.36 -1.21
N GLU A 176 19.32 -8.18 0.01
CA GLU A 176 18.83 -9.29 0.84
C GLU A 176 17.66 -10.02 0.18
N LEU A 177 16.68 -9.26 -0.30
CA LEU A 177 15.50 -9.79 -0.99
C LEU A 177 15.89 -10.60 -2.23
N HIS A 178 16.80 -10.08 -3.04
CA HIS A 178 17.30 -10.77 -4.21
C HIS A 178 17.99 -12.09 -3.84
N CYS A 179 18.87 -12.07 -2.85
CA CYS A 179 19.54 -13.29 -2.37
C CYS A 179 18.54 -14.35 -1.89
N ASP A 180 17.50 -13.93 -1.15
CA ASP A 180 16.49 -14.84 -0.64
C ASP A 180 15.60 -15.41 -1.76
N ILE A 181 15.22 -14.59 -2.76
CA ILE A 181 14.49 -15.07 -3.94
C ILE A 181 15.34 -16.10 -4.70
N VAL A 182 16.62 -15.79 -4.98
CA VAL A 182 17.52 -16.69 -5.70
C VAL A 182 17.67 -18.02 -4.97
N ARG A 183 17.90 -17.98 -3.65
CA ARG A 183 18.00 -19.19 -2.81
C ARG A 183 16.72 -20.00 -2.85
N PHE A 184 15.56 -19.35 -2.68
CA PHE A 184 14.27 -20.03 -2.70
C PHE A 184 13.99 -20.70 -4.06
N CYS A 185 14.29 -19.99 -5.16
CA CYS A 185 14.04 -20.47 -6.51
C CYS A 185 14.98 -21.60 -6.96
N ALA A 186 16.14 -21.74 -6.30
CA ALA A 186 17.17 -22.71 -6.65
C ALA A 186 16.77 -24.17 -6.37
N ASP A 187 15.86 -24.41 -5.43
CA ASP A 187 15.43 -25.75 -5.01
C ASP A 187 13.99 -26.07 -5.44
N PHE A 188 13.60 -27.34 -5.30
CA PHE A 188 12.21 -27.74 -5.43
C PHE A 188 11.42 -27.28 -4.21
N GLN A 189 10.36 -26.52 -4.46
CA GLN A 189 9.48 -25.97 -3.45
C GLN A 189 8.11 -26.64 -3.54
N PRO A 190 7.56 -27.18 -2.44
CA PRO A 190 6.19 -27.62 -2.42
C PRO A 190 5.24 -26.43 -2.59
N HIS A 191 4.07 -26.66 -3.18
CA HIS A 191 3.09 -25.62 -3.44
C HIS A 191 2.78 -24.75 -2.21
N GLU A 192 2.59 -25.39 -1.05
CA GLU A 192 2.34 -24.70 0.22
C GLU A 192 3.48 -23.72 0.62
N SER A 193 4.74 -24.07 0.34
CA SER A 193 5.88 -23.18 0.59
C SER A 193 5.84 -21.95 -0.31
N VAL A 194 5.47 -22.14 -1.58
CA VAL A 194 5.31 -21.04 -2.55
C VAL A 194 4.16 -20.12 -2.15
N GLU A 195 3.02 -20.69 -1.71
CA GLU A 195 1.89 -19.91 -1.19
C GLU A 195 2.27 -19.07 0.03
N ARG A 196 2.95 -19.67 1.01
CA ARG A 196 3.37 -18.99 2.25
C ARG A 196 4.35 -17.83 2.02
N THR A 197 5.17 -17.91 0.98
CA THR A 197 6.18 -16.89 0.64
C THR A 197 5.71 -15.89 -0.41
N ARG A 198 4.53 -16.11 -1.02
CA ARG A 198 3.99 -15.25 -2.08
C ARG A 198 4.01 -13.79 -1.69
N ASP A 199 3.39 -13.45 -0.55
CA ASP A 199 3.18 -12.06 -0.15
C ASP A 199 4.41 -11.41 0.50
N THR A 200 5.29 -12.22 1.09
CA THR A 200 6.44 -11.75 1.87
C THR A 200 7.76 -11.79 1.12
N LEU A 201 7.88 -12.58 0.06
CA LEU A 201 9.10 -12.73 -0.73
C LEU A 201 8.91 -12.26 -2.18
N PHE A 202 7.85 -12.68 -2.86
CA PHE A 202 7.71 -12.43 -4.29
C PHE A 202 6.93 -11.16 -4.61
N ARG A 203 5.83 -10.92 -3.91
CA ARG A 203 4.91 -9.81 -4.13
C ARG A 203 5.59 -8.43 -4.18
N PRO A 204 6.58 -8.09 -3.32
CA PRO A 204 7.22 -6.78 -3.36
C PRO A 204 7.85 -6.46 -4.72
N VAL A 205 8.48 -7.44 -5.35
CA VAL A 205 9.18 -7.27 -6.64
C VAL A 205 8.29 -7.61 -7.82
N LEU A 206 7.39 -8.59 -7.71
CA LEU A 206 6.63 -9.08 -8.86
C LEU A 206 5.22 -8.49 -8.97
N LEU A 207 4.72 -7.78 -7.95
CA LEU A 207 3.39 -7.18 -7.98
C LEU A 207 3.42 -5.70 -7.57
N ASP A 208 3.87 -5.39 -6.37
CA ASP A 208 3.70 -4.05 -5.80
C ASP A 208 4.63 -3.02 -6.48
N SER A 209 5.78 -3.45 -7.00
CA SER A 209 6.72 -2.61 -7.76
C SER A 209 6.21 -2.20 -9.15
N VAL A 210 5.28 -2.94 -9.76
CA VAL A 210 4.85 -2.69 -11.15
C VAL A 210 4.23 -1.29 -11.26
N ALA A 211 3.23 -1.03 -10.41
CA ALA A 211 2.58 0.28 -10.37
C ALA A 211 3.58 1.38 -9.98
N MET A 212 4.54 1.09 -9.09
CA MET A 212 5.56 2.05 -8.70
C MET A 212 6.46 2.47 -9.87
N MET A 213 6.89 1.51 -10.70
CA MET A 213 7.68 1.79 -11.89
C MET A 213 6.87 2.56 -12.93
N GLU A 214 5.59 2.23 -13.11
CA GLU A 214 4.68 2.97 -13.99
C GLU A 214 4.51 4.43 -13.54
N LEU A 215 4.34 4.67 -12.24
CA LEU A 215 4.17 6.02 -11.67
C LEU A 215 5.37 6.94 -11.94
N ILE A 216 6.58 6.39 -12.01
CA ILE A 216 7.81 7.15 -12.30
C ILE A 216 8.20 7.14 -13.78
N GLY A 217 7.36 6.55 -14.65
CA GLY A 217 7.62 6.49 -16.09
C GLY A 217 8.66 5.45 -16.51
N ALA A 218 9.05 4.53 -15.63
CA ALA A 218 10.00 3.44 -15.92
C ALA A 218 9.29 2.26 -16.62
N ALA A 219 8.67 2.52 -17.77
CA ALA A 219 7.80 1.57 -18.48
C ALA A 219 8.51 0.27 -18.87
N ASP A 220 9.76 0.34 -19.31
CA ASP A 220 10.55 -0.85 -19.69
C ASP A 220 10.83 -1.77 -18.49
N MET A 221 11.05 -1.17 -17.31
CA MET A 221 11.23 -1.92 -16.06
C MET A 221 9.91 -2.54 -15.62
N ALA A 222 8.80 -1.79 -15.68
CA ALA A 222 7.47 -2.30 -15.38
C ALA A 222 7.11 -3.51 -16.26
N GLU A 223 7.40 -3.46 -17.57
CA GLU A 223 7.15 -4.59 -18.48
C GLU A 223 8.06 -5.79 -18.19
N SER A 224 9.34 -5.54 -17.84
CA SER A 224 10.26 -6.59 -17.41
C SER A 224 9.75 -7.31 -16.16
N ILE A 225 9.24 -6.57 -15.17
CA ILE A 225 8.63 -7.12 -13.96
C ILE A 225 7.37 -7.92 -14.32
N LYS A 226 6.48 -7.40 -15.18
CA LYS A 226 5.28 -8.12 -15.63
C LYS A 226 5.61 -9.45 -16.32
N ARG A 227 6.71 -9.51 -17.09
CA ARG A 227 7.19 -10.77 -17.68
C ARG A 227 7.60 -11.79 -16.61
N LEU A 228 8.36 -11.36 -15.59
CA LEU A 228 8.73 -12.20 -14.45
C LEU A 228 7.51 -12.66 -13.66
N GLN A 229 6.56 -11.76 -13.42
CA GLN A 229 5.30 -12.05 -12.73
C GLN A 229 4.50 -13.13 -13.46
N ARG A 230 4.32 -13.00 -14.78
CA ARG A 230 3.62 -14.01 -15.59
C ARG A 230 4.27 -15.38 -15.48
N ALA A 231 5.60 -15.44 -15.63
CA ALA A 231 6.36 -16.69 -15.49
C ALA A 231 6.22 -17.32 -14.09
N TYR A 232 6.28 -16.51 -13.03
CA TYR A 232 6.03 -16.96 -11.66
C TYR A 232 4.61 -17.51 -11.49
N MET A 233 3.58 -16.78 -11.92
CA MET A 233 2.19 -17.19 -11.76
C MET A 233 1.87 -18.48 -12.52
N ASP A 234 2.39 -18.62 -13.73
CA ASP A 234 2.20 -19.83 -14.53
C ASP A 234 2.87 -21.05 -13.87
N ALA A 235 4.11 -20.90 -13.40
CA ALA A 235 4.85 -21.97 -12.76
C ALA A 235 4.28 -22.38 -11.40
N ALA A 236 3.97 -21.40 -10.54
CA ALA A 236 3.57 -21.61 -9.16
C ALA A 236 2.11 -22.07 -9.01
N PHE A 237 1.20 -21.59 -9.85
CA PHE A 237 -0.24 -21.75 -9.62
C PHE A 237 -1.02 -22.37 -10.79
N ARG A 238 -0.45 -22.46 -12.00
CA ARG A 238 -1.17 -22.99 -13.18
C ARG A 238 -0.61 -24.30 -13.72
N SER A 239 0.60 -24.69 -13.33
CA SER A 239 1.25 -25.91 -13.80
C SER A 239 0.61 -27.21 -13.29
N GLY A 240 -0.11 -27.14 -12.16
CA GLY A 240 -0.69 -28.31 -11.48
C GLY A 240 0.34 -29.24 -10.82
N ALA A 241 1.62 -28.85 -10.80
CA ALA A 241 2.70 -29.64 -10.18
C ALA A 241 2.68 -29.52 -8.65
N GLU A 242 2.87 -30.63 -7.94
CA GLU A 242 2.95 -30.64 -6.47
C GLU A 242 4.17 -29.88 -5.93
N GLN A 243 5.26 -29.87 -6.70
CA GLN A 243 6.48 -29.15 -6.40
C GLN A 243 7.01 -28.46 -7.65
N VAL A 244 7.61 -27.29 -7.47
CA VAL A 244 8.16 -26.49 -8.56
C VAL A 244 9.56 -26.00 -8.22
N ARG A 245 10.45 -26.00 -9.21
CA ARG A 245 11.76 -25.36 -9.11
C ARG A 245 11.73 -24.07 -9.91
N LEU A 246 11.44 -22.95 -9.24
CA LEU A 246 11.08 -21.69 -9.91
C LEU A 246 12.18 -21.14 -10.82
N CYS A 247 13.47 -21.40 -10.53
CA CYS A 247 14.57 -20.96 -11.40
C CYS A 247 14.58 -21.61 -12.79
N ARG A 248 13.76 -22.66 -13.03
CA ARG A 248 13.57 -23.25 -14.36
C ARG A 248 12.53 -22.52 -15.21
N HIS A 249 11.77 -21.63 -14.59
CA HIS A 249 10.64 -20.94 -15.22
C HIS A 249 10.82 -19.42 -15.22
N ILE A 250 11.43 -18.88 -14.16
CA ILE A 250 11.71 -17.46 -14.00
C ILE A 250 13.10 -17.17 -14.58
N ASP A 251 13.19 -16.13 -15.40
CA ASP A 251 14.46 -15.61 -15.90
C ASP A 251 15.21 -14.91 -14.75
N MET A 252 16.14 -15.64 -14.14
CA MET A 252 16.91 -15.16 -12.99
C MET A 252 17.86 -14.02 -13.35
N LEU A 253 18.31 -13.95 -14.61
CA LEU A 253 19.16 -12.84 -15.07
C LEU A 253 18.33 -11.57 -15.23
N LEU A 254 17.11 -11.67 -15.77
CA LEU A 254 16.20 -10.55 -15.84
C LEU A 254 15.77 -10.06 -14.45
N LEU A 255 15.60 -10.97 -13.48
CA LEU A 255 15.34 -10.60 -12.08
C LEU A 255 16.50 -9.76 -11.51
N GLU A 256 17.75 -10.21 -11.69
CA GLU A 256 18.93 -9.46 -11.25
C GLU A 256 18.99 -8.06 -11.90
N GLN A 257 18.73 -7.98 -13.22
CA GLN A 257 18.67 -6.70 -13.93
C GLN A 257 17.59 -5.76 -13.40
N VAL A 258 16.41 -6.29 -13.05
CA VAL A 258 15.33 -5.51 -12.42
C VAL A 258 15.77 -4.98 -11.06
N ILE A 259 16.40 -5.81 -10.22
CA ILE A 259 16.86 -5.40 -8.88
C ILE A 259 17.95 -4.34 -8.98
N GLU A 260 18.98 -4.55 -9.80
CA GLU A 260 20.06 -3.58 -9.99
C GLU A 260 19.56 -2.29 -10.65
N GLY A 261 18.63 -2.40 -11.60
CA GLY A 261 17.96 -1.25 -12.18
C GLY A 261 17.19 -0.45 -11.13
N TRP A 262 16.45 -1.12 -10.24
CA TRP A 262 15.71 -0.46 -9.16
C TRP A 262 16.66 0.23 -8.16
N LYS A 263 17.76 -0.41 -7.77
CA LYS A 263 18.81 0.22 -6.97
C LYS A 263 19.40 1.44 -7.67
N GLY A 264 19.62 1.38 -8.99
CA GLY A 264 20.04 2.51 -9.80
C GLY A 264 19.07 3.68 -9.73
N LEU A 265 17.76 3.43 -9.85
CA LEU A 265 16.72 4.45 -9.69
C LEU A 265 16.77 5.12 -8.31
N ILE A 266 16.94 4.34 -7.25
CA ILE A 266 17.09 4.86 -5.88
C ILE A 266 18.35 5.74 -5.75
N GLY A 267 19.48 5.28 -6.30
CA GLY A 267 20.78 5.95 -6.18
C GLY A 267 20.96 7.21 -7.03
N THR A 268 20.23 7.35 -8.15
CA THR A 268 20.37 8.51 -9.04
C THR A 268 19.79 9.81 -8.48
N GLY A 269 18.85 9.73 -7.53
CA GLY A 269 18.15 10.90 -6.98
C GLY A 269 17.33 11.70 -8.01
N VAL A 270 17.20 11.23 -9.25
CA VAL A 270 16.39 11.86 -10.30
C VAL A 270 14.94 11.53 -10.02
N ARG A 271 14.22 12.50 -9.47
CA ARG A 271 12.79 12.34 -9.16
C ARG A 271 11.94 12.96 -10.25
N PRO A 272 10.87 12.29 -10.71
CA PRO A 272 9.86 12.92 -11.55
C PRO A 272 9.35 14.19 -10.85
N HIS A 273 9.27 15.29 -11.59
CA HIS A 273 8.67 16.51 -11.05
C HIS A 273 7.18 16.24 -10.85
N VAL A 274 6.76 16.03 -9.59
CA VAL A 274 5.36 16.18 -9.21
C VAL A 274 5.10 17.68 -9.27
N PRO A 275 4.19 18.18 -10.14
CA PRO A 275 3.85 19.59 -10.12
C PRO A 275 3.40 19.96 -8.71
N SER A 276 4.09 20.88 -8.06
CA SER A 276 3.54 21.51 -6.86
C SER A 276 2.29 22.26 -7.32
N LEU A 277 1.11 21.68 -7.11
CA LEU A 277 -0.14 22.42 -7.24
C LEU A 277 -0.11 23.46 -6.12
N GLY A 278 0.27 24.67 -6.52
CA GLY A 278 0.41 25.80 -5.61
C GLY A 278 -0.85 25.96 -4.79
N HIS A 279 -0.66 26.33 -3.52
CA HIS A 279 -1.72 26.83 -2.68
C HIS A 279 -2.42 27.99 -3.42
N GLY A 280 -3.57 27.68 -4.02
CA GLY A 280 -4.51 28.69 -4.44
C GLY A 280 -5.06 29.34 -3.19
N VAL A 281 -4.63 30.59 -2.98
CA VAL A 281 -5.19 31.53 -2.00
C VAL A 281 -6.69 31.71 -2.23
#